data_AF-A0A6A5SRY4-F1
#
_entry.id   AF-A0A6A5SRY4-F1
#
_cell.length_a   1.000
_cell.length_b   1.000
_cell.length_c   1.000
_cell.angle_alpha   90.00
_cell.angle_beta   90.00
_cell.angle_gamma   90.00
#
_symmetry.space_group_name_H-M   'P 1'
#
loop_
_entity.id
_entity.type
_entity.pdbx_description
1 polymer ?
#
loop_
_entity_poly.entity_id
_entity_poly.type
_entity_poly.pdbx_seq_one_letter_code
_entity_poly.pdbx_strand_id
1 'polypeptide(L)' 'MPRTGILDHDTPKKARVKGAAACMDYKRIPYLHTDLFTFNHISKTRGWAILKEE' A
#
# COMPACT_ATOMS: atom_id res chain seq x y z
N MET A 1 26.07 18.92 5.90
CA MET A 1 25.95 17.46 5.67
C MET A 1 24.53 17.04 6.03
N PRO A 2 23.67 16.61 5.08
CA PRO A 2 22.33 16.14 5.41
C PRO A 2 22.43 14.75 6.04
N ARG A 3 21.70 14.52 7.13
CA ARG A 3 21.65 13.23 7.82
C ARG A 3 20.94 12.21 6.92
N THR A 4 21.71 11.30 6.35
CA THR A 4 21.24 10.08 5.70
C THR A 4 20.49 9.21 6.71
N GLY A 5 19.34 8.64 6.31
CA GLY A 5 18.99 7.29 6.77
C GLY A 5 17.86 7.12 7.78
N ILE A 6 16.74 7.83 7.66
CA ILE A 6 15.47 7.13 7.87
C ILE A 6 15.02 6.76 6.47
N LEU A 7 15.31 5.52 6.06
CA LEU A 7 14.50 4.90 5.02
C LEU A 7 13.08 5.02 5.58
N ASP A 8 12.26 5.92 5.03
CA ASP A 8 10.83 5.89 5.26
C ASP A 8 10.45 4.43 4.98
N HIS A 9 10.23 3.66 6.04
CA HIS A 9 9.93 2.23 5.94
C HIS A 9 8.52 2.16 5.37
N ASP A 10 8.44 2.39 4.08
CA ASP A 10 7.28 2.21 3.24
C ASP A 10 7.09 0.71 3.00
N THR A 11 8.16 -0.09 3.09
CA THR A 11 8.14 -1.54 2.86
C THR A 11 7.02 -2.26 3.63
N PRO A 12 6.79 -2.01 4.94
CA PRO A 12 5.68 -2.61 5.67
C PRO A 12 4.31 -2.11 5.17
N LYS A 13 4.16 -0.83 4.83
CA LYS A 13 2.91 -0.26 4.31
C LYS A 13 2.60 -0.80 2.91
N LYS A 14 3.62 -0.88 2.06
CA LYS A 14 3.57 -1.47 0.72
C LYS A 14 3.13 -2.94 0.78
N ALA A 15 3.81 -3.73 1.61
CA ALA A 15 3.49 -5.14 1.80
C ALA A 15 2.07 -5.34 2.35
N ARG A 16 1.62 -4.48 3.27
CA ARG A 16 0.24 -4.51 3.80
C ARG A 16 -0.80 -4.25 2.72
N VAL A 17 -0.62 -3.22 1.89
CA VAL A 17 -1.56 -2.91 0.79
C VAL A 17 -1.58 -4.04 -0.23
N LYS A 18 -0.40 -4.51 -0.69
CA LYS A 18 -0.30 -5.63 -1.63
C LYS A 18 -0.96 -6.91 -1.07
N GLY A 19 -0.65 -7.27 0.17
CA GLY A 19 -1.20 -8.46 0.82
C GLY A 19 -2.70 -8.38 1.07
N ALA A 20 -3.21 -7.22 1.47
CA ALA A 20 -4.64 -7.01 1.68
C ALA A 20 -5.42 -7.08 0.35
N ALA A 21 -4.91 -6.44 -0.71
CA ALA A 21 -5.49 -6.53 -2.05
C ALA A 21 -5.54 -7.99 -2.52
N ALA A 22 -4.40 -8.70 -2.47
CA ALA A 22 -4.32 -10.11 -2.86
C ALA A 22 -5.27 -11.01 -2.05
N CYS A 23 -5.42 -10.77 -0.74
CA CYS A 23 -6.35 -11.51 0.11
C CYS A 23 -7.81 -11.26 -0.28
N MET A 24 -8.19 -10.00 -0.53
CA MET A 24 -9.54 -9.65 -0.94
C MET A 24 -9.88 -10.21 -2.33
N ASP A 25 -8.93 -10.13 -3.27
CA ASP A 25 -9.07 -10.71 -4.62
C ASP A 25 -9.21 -12.24 -4.54
N TYR A 26 -8.36 -12.91 -3.76
CA TYR A 26 -8.42 -14.36 -3.55
C TYR A 26 -9.75 -14.80 -2.94
N LYS A 27 -10.26 -14.05 -1.96
CA LYS A 27 -11.55 -14.31 -1.31
C LYS A 27 -12.76 -13.82 -2.12
N ARG A 28 -12.54 -13.16 -3.26
CA ARG A 28 -13.58 -12.50 -4.08
C ARG A 28 -14.47 -11.55 -3.29
N ILE A 29 -13.87 -10.87 -2.31
CA ILE A 29 -14.57 -9.85 -1.54
C ILE A 29 -14.56 -8.58 -2.39
N PRO A 30 -15.72 -7.98 -2.73
CA PRO A 30 -15.74 -6.71 -3.42
C PRO A 30 -15.24 -5.61 -2.47
N TYR A 31 -14.27 -4.81 -2.93
CA TYR A 31 -13.72 -3.69 -2.17
C TYR A 31 -13.32 -2.56 -3.11
N LEU A 32 -13.24 -1.35 -2.56
CA LEU A 32 -12.65 -0.21 -3.24
C LEU A 32 -11.19 -0.09 -2.84
N HIS A 33 -10.28 -0.03 -3.82
CA HIS A 33 -8.86 0.23 -3.54
C HIS A 33 -8.65 1.53 -2.78
N THR A 34 -9.52 2.53 -2.96
CA THR A 34 -9.49 3.78 -2.20
C THR A 34 -9.70 3.58 -0.71
N ASP A 35 -10.56 2.64 -0.32
CA ASP A 35 -10.85 2.34 1.08
C ASP A 35 -9.68 1.59 1.69
N LEU A 36 -9.08 0.67 0.93
CA LEU A 36 -7.84 -0.01 1.31
C LEU A 36 -6.68 0.98 1.55
N PHE A 37 -6.53 1.98 0.69
CA PHE A 37 -5.51 3.01 0.87
C PHE A 37 -5.78 3.89 2.08
N THR A 38 -7.05 4.30 2.27
CA THR A 38 -7.47 5.12 3.40
C THR A 38 -7.25 4.40 4.73
N PHE A 39 -7.59 3.10 4.80
CA PHE A 39 -7.34 2.25 5.98
C PHE A 39 -5.86 2.13 6.33
N ASN A 40 -4.98 2.16 5.33
CA ASN A 40 -3.53 2.13 5.54
C ASN A 40 -2.88 3.53 5.65
N HIS A 41 -3.68 4.60 5.69
CA HIS A 41 -3.25 6.00 5.73
C HIS A 41 -2.32 6.38 4.58
N ILE A 42 -2.66 5.93 3.37
CA ILE A 42 -1.90 6.18 2.14
C ILE A 42 -2.75 7.03 1.20
N SER A 43 -2.12 8.02 0.54
CA SER A 43 -2.79 8.81 -0.49
C SER A 43 -3.13 7.94 -1.70
N LYS A 44 -4.19 8.30 -2.45
CA LYS A 44 -4.59 7.54 -3.65
C LYS A 44 -3.43 7.37 -4.65
N THR A 45 -2.65 8.43 -4.88
CA THR A 45 -1.51 8.42 -5.81
C THR A 45 -0.43 7.42 -5.38
N ARG A 46 -0.06 7.42 -4.09
CA ARG A 46 0.94 6.49 -3.54
C ARG A 46 0.40 5.06 -3.51
N GLY A 47 -0.87 4.87 -3.16
CA GLY A 47 -1.51 3.55 -3.14
C GLY A 47 -1.51 2.86 -4.51
N TRP A 48 -1.84 3.60 -5.58
CA TRP A 48 -1.74 3.10 -6.94
C TRP A 48 -0.31 2.84 -7.40
N ALA A 49 0.65 3.68 -7.00
CA ALA A 49 2.06 3.43 -7.29
C ALA A 49 2.53 2.10 -6.67
N ILE A 50 2.11 1.81 -5.44
CA ILE A 50 2.45 0.58 -4.72
C ILE A 50 1.87 -0.67 -5.40
N LEU A 51 0.64 -0.60 -5.91
CA LEU A 51 0.02 -1.72 -6.62
C LEU A 51 0.61 -1.96 -8.01
N LYS A 52 1.18 -0.93 -8.64
CA LYS A 52 1.81 -1.02 -9.97
C LYS A 52 3.28 -1.44 -9.93
N GLU A 53 3.96 -1.21 -8.81
CA GLU A 53 5.33 -1.66 -8.58
C GLU A 53 5.31 -3.20 -8.50
N GLU A 54 5.96 -3.91 -9.43
CA GLU A 54 6.08 -5.38 -9.41
C GLU A 54 6.85 -5.86 -8.16
#